data_AF-A0A0T5NUQ3-F1
#
_entry.id   AF-A0A0T5NUQ3-F1
#
_cell.length_a   1.000
_cell.length_b   1.000
_cell.length_c   1.000
_cell.angle_alpha   90.00
_cell.angle_beta   90.00
_cell.angle_gamma   90.00
#
_symmetry.space_group_name_H-M   'P 1'
#
loop_
_entity.id
_entity.type
_entity.pdbx_description
1 polymer ?
#
loop_
_entity_poly.entity_id
_entity_poly.type
_entity_poly.pdbx_seq_one_letter_code
_entity_poly.pdbx_strand_id
1 'polypeptide(L)'
;MNIHEYQAKALLRSYGAPVSDGRVVLRAEEAKTAAGELDGPVWVVKAQIHAGGRGKGSFKEEGAGDKGGVRITKSVSEAAE
;
A
#
# COMPACT_ATOMS: atom_id res chain seq x y z
N MET A 1 7.83 -13.91 -15.75
CA MET A 1 7.86 -13.86 -14.28
C MET A 1 7.75 -12.41 -13.85
N ASN A 2 6.86 -12.08 -12.91
CA ASN A 2 6.63 -10.71 -12.45
C ASN A 2 7.09 -10.55 -10.99
N ILE A 3 7.47 -9.34 -10.60
CA ILE A 3 7.73 -8.94 -9.20
C ILE A 3 6.63 -7.98 -8.72
N HIS A 4 6.44 -7.86 -7.40
CA HIS A 4 5.45 -6.96 -6.82
C HIS A 4 5.86 -5.49 -6.96
N GLU A 5 4.91 -4.57 -6.80
CA GLU A 5 5.15 -3.14 -6.90
C GLU A 5 6.23 -2.67 -5.92
N TYR A 6 6.19 -3.12 -4.66
CA TYR A 6 7.20 -2.73 -3.66
C TYR A 6 8.62 -3.21 -4.04
N GLN A 7 8.73 -4.41 -4.61
CA GLN A 7 10.02 -4.98 -5.05
C GLN A 7 10.56 -4.19 -6.25
N ALA A 8 9.71 -3.88 -7.23
CA ALA A 8 10.08 -3.06 -8.36
C ALA A 8 10.54 -1.66 -7.93
N LYS A 9 9.85 -1.03 -6.98
CA LYS A 9 10.27 0.27 -6.42
C LYS A 9 11.61 0.18 -5.68
N ALA A 10 11.84 -0.86 -4.88
CA ALA A 10 13.11 -1.07 -4.21
C ALA A 10 14.27 -1.23 -5.20
N LEU A 11 14.06 -2.00 -6.27
CA LEU A 11 15.04 -2.16 -7.35
C LEU A 11 15.29 -0.83 -8.06
N LEU A 12 14.26 -0.11 -8.49
CA LEU A 12 14.43 1.19 -9.15
C LEU A 12 15.20 2.20 -8.27
N ARG A 13 14.89 2.22 -6.97
CA ARG A 13 15.60 3.04 -5.99
C ARG A 13 17.08 2.69 -5.89
N SER A 14 17.45 1.42 -5.95
CA SER A 14 18.87 1.01 -5.89
C SER A 14 19.69 1.52 -7.10
N TYR A 15 19.02 1.91 -8.18
CA TYR A 15 19.63 2.55 -9.36
C TYR A 15 19.46 4.08 -9.38
N GLY A 16 18.99 4.69 -8.28
CA GLY A 16 18.84 6.14 -8.17
C GLY A 16 17.60 6.72 -8.87
N ALA A 17 16.67 5.89 -9.35
CA ALA A 17 15.43 6.40 -9.95
C ALA A 17 14.50 6.97 -8.85
N PRO A 18 13.82 8.10 -9.11
CA PRO A 18 12.87 8.66 -8.16
C PRO A 18 11.64 7.74 -8.05
N VAL A 19 11.41 7.23 -6.85
CA VAL A 19 10.23 6.44 -6.51
C VAL A 19 9.62 6.97 -5.22
N SER A 20 8.30 6.84 -5.07
CA SER A 20 7.62 7.20 -3.82
C SER A 20 8.21 6.41 -2.65
N ASP A 21 8.34 7.03 -1.48
CA ASP A 21 8.65 6.24 -0.29
C ASP A 21 7.46 5.36 0.14
N GLY A 22 7.77 4.26 0.81
CA GLY A 22 6.77 3.30 1.22
C GLY A 22 7.37 2.23 2.14
N ARG A 23 6.48 1.51 2.81
CA ARG A 23 6.79 0.38 3.68
C ARG A 23 5.90 -0.80 3.26
N VAL A 24 6.48 -2.00 3.24
CA VAL A 24 5.70 -3.23 3.06
C VAL A 24 5.25 -3.70 4.44
N VAL A 25 4.00 -4.12 4.54
CA VAL A 25 3.42 -4.68 5.76
C VAL A 25 2.80 -6.04 5.42
N LEU A 26 2.92 -6.99 6.35
CA LEU A 26 2.34 -8.32 6.20
C LEU A 26 1.10 -8.51 7.06
N ARG A 27 0.89 -7.62 8.03
CA ARG A 27 -0.28 -7.59 8.91
C ARG A 27 -0.87 -6.19 8.96
N ALA A 28 -2.20 -6.10 9.10
CA ALA A 28 -2.92 -4.83 9.14
C ALA A 28 -2.45 -3.94 10.31
N GLU A 29 -2.17 -4.53 11.46
CA GLU A 29 -1.67 -3.85 12.66
C GLU A 29 -0.32 -3.13 12.46
N GLU A 30 0.52 -3.60 11.53
CA GLU A 30 1.80 -2.98 11.20
C GLU A 30 1.62 -1.69 10.37
N ALA A 31 0.48 -1.53 9.69
CA ALA A 31 0.23 -0.41 8.77
C ALA A 31 0.22 0.95 9.46
N LYS A 32 -0.25 1.02 10.71
CA LYS A 32 -0.27 2.27 11.49
C LYS A 32 1.15 2.75 11.78
N THR A 33 2.00 1.86 12.28
CA THR A 33 3.41 2.16 12.56
C THR A 33 4.14 2.53 11.28
N ALA A 34 3.97 1.73 10.23
CA ALA A 34 4.57 1.97 8.93
C ALA A 34 4.15 3.31 8.30
N ALA A 35 2.88 3.71 8.43
CA ALA A 35 2.42 5.03 7.99
C ALA A 35 3.02 6.16 8.83
N GLY A 36 3.20 5.96 10.14
CA GLY A 36 3.82 6.93 11.04
C GLY A 36 5.31 7.21 10.76
N GLU A 37 6.00 6.30 10.06
CA GLU A 37 7.38 6.51 9.59
C GLU A 37 7.46 7.33 8.29
N LEU A 38 6.34 7.59 7.63
CA LEU A 38 6.24 8.30 6.36
C LEU A 38 5.66 9.70 6.57
N ASP A 39 6.10 10.64 5.75
CA ASP A 39 5.55 12.01 5.78
C ASP A 39 4.05 12.00 5.44
N GLY A 40 3.27 12.67 6.29
CA GLY A 40 1.84 12.89 6.11
C GLY A 40 1.52 14.15 5.29
N PRO A 41 0.24 14.57 5.22
CA PRO A 41 -0.92 14.07 5.98
C PRO A 41 -1.76 13.02 5.21
N VAL A 42 -1.29 12.54 4.06
CA VAL A 42 -2.03 11.62 3.20
C VAL A 42 -1.16 10.43 2.83
N TRP A 43 -1.70 9.23 2.99
CA TRP A 43 -1.04 7.98 2.60
C TRP A 43 -1.90 7.20 1.62
N VAL A 44 -1.28 6.23 0.94
CA VAL A 44 -1.97 5.31 0.04
C VAL A 44 -1.66 3.88 0.46
N VAL A 45 -2.69 3.12 0.82
CA VAL A 45 -2.55 1.68 1.10
C VAL A 45 -2.88 0.91 -0.18
N LYS A 46 -1.96 0.01 -0.58
CA LYS A 46 -2.02 -0.67 -1.88
C LYS A 46 -1.80 -2.17 -1.72
N ALA A 47 -2.80 -2.95 -2.12
CA ALA A 47 -2.69 -4.40 -2.20
C ALA A 47 -1.55 -4.82 -3.14
N GLN A 48 -0.69 -5.73 -2.67
CA GLN A 48 0.44 -6.26 -3.42
C GLN A 48 0.06 -7.58 -4.08
N ILE A 49 -0.48 -7.49 -5.31
CA ILE A 49 -0.87 -8.65 -6.13
C ILE A 49 -0.37 -8.49 -7.57
N HIS A 50 -0.20 -9.60 -8.28
CA HIS A 50 0.16 -9.59 -9.71
C HIS A 50 -1.07 -9.41 -10.61
N ALA A 51 -1.84 -8.36 -10.36
CA ALA A 51 -3.00 -8.00 -11.17
C ALA A 51 -3.15 -6.47 -11.31
N GLY A 52 -3.65 -6.04 -12.46
CA GLY A 52 -4.10 -4.66 -12.70
C GLY A 52 -5.45 -4.39 -12.04
N GLY A 53 -5.98 -3.17 -12.21
CA GLY A 53 -7.36 -2.83 -11.79
C GLY A 53 -7.62 -2.77 -10.29
N ARG A 54 -6.60 -2.90 -9.43
CA ARG A 54 -6.71 -2.95 -7.96
C ARG A 54 -7.63 -1.90 -7.35
N GLY A 55 -7.55 -0.64 -7.79
CA GLY A 55 -8.38 0.45 -7.25
C GLY A 55 -9.89 0.32 -7.54
N LYS A 56 -10.28 -0.44 -8.57
CA LYS A 56 -11.67 -0.75 -8.91
C LYS A 56 -12.08 -2.17 -8.50
N GLY A 57 -11.17 -2.93 -7.86
CA GLY A 57 -11.46 -4.26 -7.36
C GLY A 57 -12.25 -4.21 -6.05
N SER A 58 -12.72 -5.36 -5.60
CA SER A 58 -13.37 -5.56 -4.31
C SER A 58 -12.75 -6.75 -3.58
N PHE A 59 -12.91 -6.79 -2.27
CA PHE A 59 -12.55 -7.91 -1.42
C PHE A 59 -13.77 -8.79 -1.17
N LYS A 60 -13.57 -10.07 -0.82
CA LYS A 60 -14.67 -11.00 -0.53
C LYS A 60 -15.14 -10.89 0.91
N GLU A 61 -14.22 -10.52 1.79
CA GLU A 61 -14.40 -10.40 3.22
C GLU A 61 -15.29 -9.19 3.53
N GLU A 62 -16.39 -9.41 4.24
CA GLU A 62 -17.36 -8.37 4.60
C GLU A 62 -16.71 -7.20 5.35
N GLY A 63 -15.73 -7.49 6.22
CA GLY A 63 -15.00 -6.49 6.99
C GLY A 63 -14.15 -5.51 6.18
N ALA A 64 -13.87 -5.80 4.91
CA ALA A 64 -13.17 -4.88 4.02
C ALA A 64 -14.09 -3.78 3.45
N GLY A 65 -15.41 -3.96 3.54
CA GLY A 65 -16.42 -3.07 2.96
C GLY A 65 -16.26 -2.88 1.45
N ASP A 66 -16.65 -1.71 0.95
CA ASP A 66 -16.59 -1.37 -0.48
C ASP A 66 -15.22 -0.82 -0.93
N LYS A 67 -14.19 -0.91 -0.08
CA LYS A 67 -12.88 -0.33 -0.37
C LYS A 67 -12.15 -1.18 -1.42
N GLY A 68 -11.63 -0.54 -2.47
CA GLY A 68 -10.76 -1.19 -3.45
C GLY A 68 -9.34 -1.42 -2.95
N GLY A 69 -8.56 -2.23 -3.69
CA GLY A 69 -7.17 -2.57 -3.37
C GLY A 69 -6.16 -1.43 -3.52
N VAL A 70 -6.61 -0.20 -3.78
CA VAL A 70 -5.83 1.05 -3.70
C VAL A 70 -6.71 2.08 -3.02
N ARG A 71 -6.35 2.49 -1.80
CA ARG A 71 -7.14 3.43 -0.99
C ARG A 71 -6.28 4.59 -0.49
N ILE A 72 -6.88 5.78 -0.45
CA ILE A 72 -6.28 6.98 0.15
C ILE A 72 -6.71 7.01 1.61
N THR A 73 -5.79 7.33 2.50
CA THR A 73 -6.07 7.55 3.92
C THR A 73 -5.49 8.88 4.38
N LYS A 74 -6.17 9.53 5.33
CA LYS A 74 -5.80 10.84 5.89
C LYS A 74 -5.34 10.76 7.35
N SER A 75 -5.16 9.54 7.87
CA SER A 75 -4.63 9.32 9.21
C SER A 75 -3.87 8.00 9.29
N VAL A 76 -2.88 7.92 10.18
CA VAL A 76 -2.14 6.67 10.40
C VAL A 76 -3.03 5.54 10.94
N SER A 77 -4.11 5.86 11.65
CA SER A 77 -5.05 4.86 12.17
C SER A 77 -5.86 4.21 11.05
N GLU A 78 -6.40 5.01 10.13
CA GLU A 78 -7.18 4.53 8.98
C GLU A 78 -6.31 3.70 8.01
N ALA A 79 -4.98 3.86 8.03
CA ALA A 79 -4.08 3.00 7.27
C ALA A 79 -4.21 1.50 7.64
N ALA A 80 -4.53 1.20 8.90
CA ALA A 80 -4.69 -0.15 9.43
C ALA A 80 -6.10 -0.75 9.22
N GLU A 81 -7.07 0.04 8.75
CA GLU A 81 -8.47 -0.36 8.51
C GLU A 81 -8.74 -0.73 7.05
#